data_AF-A0A9D8M027-F1
#
_entry.id   AF-A0A9D8M027-F1
#
_cell.length_a   1.000
_cell.length_b   1.000
_cell.length_c   1.000
_cell.angle_alpha   90.00
_cell.angle_beta   90.00
_cell.angle_gamma   90.00
#
_symmetry.space_group_name_H-M   'P 1'
#
loop_
_entity.id
_entity.type
_entity.pdbx_description
1 polymer ?
#
loop_
_entity_poly.entity_id
_entity_poly.type
_entity_poly.pdbx_seq_one_letter_code
_entity_poly.pdbx_strand_id
1 'polypeptide(L)'
;FWLSVACGATRRQGVITSLLVGFGTLLFPYAVTGLSEPAVGLGIAIGLASLAMATRRPVIAGAVAGAAAGFTVIMRTDSLLLVAPILAVGVWLLGGRRWSVLLAYAAAAAPWVVVVAAYNALRFGAPWRLGYSIPGVDIFNHPIPQGLYGLTLSPASGLLCYVPLVLVALIGLPRAARRLPTLTAVAVALLLIRLPVYAHFFSWNGGGSWGPRYLTPAMPALTLGILEVVRAFATLRIPARVAVAAVATLSILVQLPGLTVDPGSTRLAAATSQLIPPPSQAAWIAMARPQVEAQFDHYFFDWRYSPIQDQADKLLHGSQLMSRYLPHQRPGEVVPAPRKRALLLLGGVFAVGMALAWFASSVGPERVEGIADDVVAEEGQPIR
;
A
#
# COMPACT_ATOMS: atom_id res chain seq x y z
N PHE A 1 5.39 7.75 8.40
CA PHE A 1 5.70 8.98 9.18
C PHE A 1 7.13 9.44 8.93
N TRP A 2 8.13 8.65 9.30
CA TRP A 2 9.55 9.01 9.14
C TRP A 2 9.95 9.39 7.72
N LEU A 3 9.46 8.67 6.70
CA LEU A 3 9.67 9.04 5.29
C LEU A 3 9.24 10.50 5.01
N SER A 4 8.03 10.89 5.43
CA SER A 4 7.52 12.25 5.21
C SER A 4 8.38 13.30 5.94
N VAL A 5 8.76 13.03 7.20
CA VAL A 5 9.61 13.93 7.99
C VAL A 5 10.99 14.07 7.35
N ALA A 6 11.58 12.98 6.85
CA ALA A 6 12.86 12.99 6.15
C ALA A 6 12.81 13.82 4.85
N CYS A 7 11.65 13.86 4.17
CA CYS A 7 11.39 14.76 3.04
C CYS A 7 11.15 16.23 3.45
N GLY A 8 11.31 16.58 4.74
CA GLY A 8 11.12 17.92 5.29
C GLY A 8 9.66 18.31 5.51
N ALA A 9 8.79 17.34 5.83
CA ALA A 9 7.41 17.62 6.23
C ALA A 9 7.35 18.07 7.69
N THR A 10 6.36 18.89 8.03
CA THR A 10 6.04 19.13 9.46
C THR A 10 5.50 17.85 10.09
N ARG A 11 5.55 17.74 11.44
CA ARG A 11 4.99 16.57 12.14
C ARG A 11 3.54 16.30 11.74
N ARG A 12 2.74 17.36 11.67
CA ARG A 12 1.34 17.28 11.27
C ARG A 12 1.16 16.75 9.84
N GLN A 13 1.90 17.28 8.86
CA GLN A 13 1.89 16.76 7.49
C GLN A 13 2.33 15.29 7.43
N GLY A 14 3.33 14.91 8.23
CA GLY A 14 3.80 13.54 8.35
C GLY A 14 2.75 12.59 8.91
N VAL A 15 2.01 12.98 9.96
CA VAL A 15 0.91 12.18 10.52
C VAL A 15 -0.19 12.00 9.48
N ILE A 16 -0.69 13.10 8.90
CA ILE A 16 -1.77 13.06 7.89
C ILE A 16 -1.39 12.15 6.73
N THR A 17 -0.21 12.35 6.13
CA THR A 17 0.26 11.52 5.01
C THR A 17 0.34 10.04 5.39
N SER A 18 0.79 9.74 6.62
CA SER A 18 0.91 8.36 7.10
C SER A 18 -0.45 7.71 7.32
N LEU A 19 -1.42 8.45 7.86
CA LEU A 19 -2.78 7.96 8.02
C LEU A 19 -3.43 7.70 6.67
N LEU A 20 -3.25 8.60 5.70
CA LEU A 20 -3.77 8.41 4.34
C LEU A 20 -3.17 7.18 3.66
N VAL A 21 -1.85 7.02 3.71
CA VAL A 21 -1.18 5.84 3.12
C VAL A 21 -1.54 4.57 3.88
N GLY A 22 -1.59 4.62 5.21
CA GLY A 22 -1.88 3.45 6.05
C GLY A 22 -3.31 2.96 5.87
N PHE A 23 -4.30 3.83 6.03
CA PHE A 23 -5.72 3.49 6.03
C PHE A 23 -6.41 3.61 4.68
N GLY A 24 -5.87 4.43 3.77
CA GLY A 24 -6.45 4.65 2.44
C GLY A 24 -5.87 3.77 1.34
N THR A 25 -5.04 2.78 1.68
CA THR A 25 -4.44 1.85 0.72
C THR A 25 -4.56 0.40 1.18
N LEU A 26 -4.09 -0.53 0.36
CA LEU A 26 -4.06 -1.96 0.64
C LEU A 26 -3.26 -2.33 1.89
N LEU A 27 -2.44 -1.44 2.47
CA LEU A 27 -1.74 -1.73 3.71
C LEU A 27 -2.69 -2.06 4.87
N PHE A 28 -3.88 -1.44 4.90
CA PHE A 28 -4.84 -1.64 5.98
C PHE A 28 -5.48 -3.03 5.99
N PRO A 29 -6.18 -3.49 4.94
CA PRO A 29 -6.81 -4.81 4.94
C PRO A 29 -5.78 -5.94 4.96
N TYR A 30 -4.53 -5.69 4.56
CA TYR A 30 -3.46 -6.70 4.60
C TYR A 30 -2.82 -6.86 5.98
N ALA A 31 -2.96 -5.89 6.89
CA ALA A 31 -2.35 -5.93 8.22
C ALA A 31 -2.78 -7.15 9.07
N VAL A 32 -3.94 -7.73 8.77
CA VAL A 32 -4.56 -8.84 9.52
C VAL A 32 -4.45 -10.20 8.81
N THR A 33 -3.72 -10.26 7.70
CA THR A 33 -3.74 -11.43 6.79
C THR A 33 -2.62 -12.43 7.04
N GLY A 34 -1.59 -12.02 7.80
CA GLY A 34 -0.35 -12.79 7.95
C GLY A 34 0.48 -12.89 6.67
N LEU A 35 0.07 -12.21 5.59
CA LEU A 35 0.79 -12.22 4.32
C LEU A 35 2.08 -11.39 4.41
N SER A 36 3.04 -11.71 3.53
CA SER A 36 4.37 -11.10 3.46
C SER A 36 4.37 -9.64 2.99
N GLU A 37 3.32 -9.21 2.31
CA GLU A 37 3.25 -7.99 1.51
C GLU A 37 3.36 -6.72 2.37
N PRO A 38 2.69 -6.60 3.53
CA PRO A 38 2.91 -5.50 4.46
C PRO A 38 4.35 -5.41 4.98
N ALA A 39 5.01 -6.55 5.21
CA ALA A 39 6.39 -6.57 5.68
C ALA A 39 7.34 -6.06 4.58
N VAL A 40 7.14 -6.46 3.33
CA VAL A 40 7.88 -5.87 2.20
C VAL A 40 7.57 -4.39 2.05
N GLY A 41 6.32 -3.97 2.25
CA GLY A 41 5.94 -2.55 2.31
C GLY A 41 6.71 -1.79 3.39
N LEU A 42 6.82 -2.34 4.60
CA LEU A 42 7.62 -1.73 5.67
C LEU A 42 9.08 -1.55 5.25
N GLY A 43 9.69 -2.58 4.64
CA GLY A 43 11.06 -2.48 4.13
C GLY A 43 11.21 -1.41 3.04
N ILE A 44 10.27 -1.30 2.10
CA ILE A 44 10.25 -0.21 1.11
C ILE A 44 10.14 1.16 1.79
N ALA A 45 9.26 1.30 2.79
CA ALA A 45 9.09 2.56 3.51
C ALA A 45 10.37 2.99 4.25
N ILE A 46 11.05 2.05 4.91
CA ILE A 46 12.33 2.27 5.59
C ILE A 46 13.42 2.62 4.57
N GLY A 47 13.52 1.88 3.46
CA GLY A 47 14.46 2.12 2.38
C GLY A 47 14.30 3.53 1.80
N LEU A 48 13.08 3.94 1.45
CA LEU A 48 12.79 5.28 0.97
C LEU A 48 13.11 6.37 2.01
N ALA A 49 12.79 6.14 3.28
CA ALA A 49 13.11 7.10 4.35
C ALA A 49 14.62 7.27 4.52
N SER A 50 15.36 6.17 4.39
CA SER A 50 16.82 6.16 4.42
C SER A 50 17.42 6.96 3.27
N LEU A 51 16.89 6.79 2.05
CA LEU A 51 17.32 7.53 0.87
C LEU A 51 17.16 9.04 1.03
N ALA A 52 16.09 9.50 1.68
CA ALA A 52 15.89 10.92 1.97
C ALA A 52 16.98 11.51 2.90
N MET A 53 17.72 10.67 3.63
CA MET A 53 18.84 11.07 4.50
C MET A 53 20.22 10.92 3.84
N ALA A 54 20.30 10.31 2.65
CA ALA A 54 21.56 9.88 2.02
C ALA A 54 22.51 11.03 1.69
N THR A 55 22.00 12.25 1.45
CA THR A 55 22.84 13.43 1.21
C THR A 55 23.57 13.91 2.47
N ARG A 56 23.00 13.68 3.67
CA ARG A 56 23.57 14.12 4.95
C ARG A 56 24.39 13.01 5.63
N ARG A 57 23.91 11.78 5.57
CA ARG A 57 24.53 10.61 6.24
C ARG A 57 24.61 9.43 5.28
N PRO A 58 25.44 9.52 4.22
CA PRO A 58 25.41 8.58 3.10
C PRO A 58 25.66 7.14 3.52
N VAL A 59 26.71 6.85 4.31
CA VAL A 59 27.06 5.49 4.72
C VAL A 59 25.97 4.85 5.59
N ILE A 60 25.42 5.60 6.56
CA ILE A 60 24.31 5.13 7.41
C ILE A 60 23.07 4.90 6.56
N ALA A 61 22.78 5.79 5.61
CA ALA A 61 21.65 5.61 4.71
C ALA A 61 21.82 4.36 3.83
N GLY A 62 23.04 4.09 3.34
CA GLY A 62 23.38 2.86 2.65
C GLY A 62 23.10 1.63 3.50
N ALA A 63 23.62 1.59 4.74
CA ALA A 63 23.40 0.48 5.66
C ALA A 63 21.92 0.25 5.98
N VAL A 64 21.16 1.29 6.32
CA VAL A 64 19.72 1.17 6.64
C VAL A 64 18.91 0.73 5.43
N ALA A 65 19.20 1.26 4.24
CA ALA A 65 18.54 0.83 3.01
C ALA A 65 18.92 -0.62 2.63
N GLY A 66 20.16 -1.04 2.90
CA GLY A 66 20.64 -2.40 2.71
C GLY A 66 19.96 -3.40 3.62
N ALA A 67 19.88 -3.10 4.92
CA ALA A 67 19.15 -3.90 5.89
C ALA A 67 17.66 -3.99 5.52
N ALA A 68 17.03 -2.88 5.12
CA ALA A 68 15.64 -2.86 4.68
C ALA A 68 15.42 -3.69 3.41
N ALA A 69 16.33 -3.63 2.44
CA ALA A 69 16.28 -4.45 1.23
C ALA A 69 16.47 -5.95 1.56
N GLY A 70 17.45 -6.31 2.40
CA GLY A 70 17.62 -7.68 2.88
C GLY A 70 16.38 -8.20 3.61
N PHE A 71 15.76 -7.38 4.46
CA PHE A 71 14.48 -7.69 5.11
C PHE A 71 13.34 -7.92 4.10
N THR A 72 13.31 -7.20 2.97
CA THR A 72 12.32 -7.47 1.92
C THR A 72 12.57 -8.82 1.26
N VAL A 73 13.84 -9.18 1.04
CA VAL A 73 14.25 -10.46 0.42
C VAL A 73 13.88 -11.65 1.29
N ILE A 74 14.05 -11.56 2.61
CA ILE A 74 13.64 -12.67 3.51
C ILE A 74 12.13 -12.86 3.54
N MET A 75 11.35 -11.77 3.40
CA MET A 75 9.89 -11.84 3.37
C MET A 75 9.38 -12.37 2.03
N ARG A 76 10.03 -11.97 0.92
CA ARG A 76 9.72 -12.44 -0.42
C ARG A 76 10.97 -12.46 -1.29
N THR A 77 11.26 -13.60 -1.88
CA THR A 77 12.43 -13.78 -2.76
C THR A 77 12.39 -12.91 -4.01
N ASP A 78 11.19 -12.58 -4.51
CA ASP A 78 11.00 -11.65 -5.63
C ASP A 78 11.57 -10.25 -5.36
N SER A 79 11.74 -9.86 -4.10
CA SER A 79 12.30 -8.56 -3.71
C SER A 79 13.78 -8.44 -4.08
N LEU A 80 14.45 -9.56 -4.34
CA LEU A 80 15.81 -9.58 -4.90
C LEU A 80 15.85 -8.93 -6.29
N LEU A 81 14.75 -8.97 -7.03
CA LEU A 81 14.59 -8.32 -8.34
C LEU A 81 13.81 -7.00 -8.22
N LEU A 82 12.72 -7.00 -7.45
CA LEU A 82 11.72 -5.93 -7.46
C LEU A 82 11.98 -4.79 -6.46
N VAL A 83 12.94 -4.95 -5.55
CA VAL A 83 13.20 -3.95 -4.48
C VAL A 83 14.69 -3.67 -4.32
N ALA A 84 15.49 -4.71 -4.06
CA ALA A 84 16.91 -4.56 -3.74
C ALA A 84 17.68 -3.74 -4.80
N PRO A 85 17.65 -4.07 -6.10
CA PRO A 85 18.40 -3.33 -7.12
C PRO A 85 17.98 -1.87 -7.20
N ILE A 86 16.67 -1.59 -7.07
CA ILE A 86 16.12 -0.24 -7.16
C ILE A 86 16.57 0.61 -5.96
N LEU A 87 16.56 0.05 -4.75
CA LEU A 87 17.10 0.73 -3.57
C LEU A 87 18.62 0.91 -3.64
N ALA A 88 19.37 -0.07 -4.17
CA ALA A 88 20.81 0.05 -4.38
C ALA A 88 21.16 1.19 -5.35
N VAL A 89 20.43 1.29 -6.48
CA VAL A 89 20.56 2.41 -7.42
C VAL A 89 20.21 3.74 -6.74
N GLY A 90 19.13 3.79 -5.97
CA GLY A 90 18.75 4.99 -5.21
C GLY A 90 19.85 5.44 -4.25
N VAL A 91 20.43 4.50 -3.49
CA VAL A 91 21.51 4.74 -2.53
C VAL A 91 22.77 5.21 -3.24
N TRP A 92 23.13 4.58 -4.37
CA TRP A 92 24.28 4.97 -5.18
C TRP A 92 24.15 6.41 -5.66
N LEU A 93 23.01 6.76 -6.25
CA LEU A 93 22.79 8.09 -6.82
C LEU A 93 22.73 9.17 -5.73
N LEU A 94 21.96 8.95 -4.66
CA LEU A 94 21.77 9.93 -3.58
C LEU A 94 22.93 9.98 -2.57
N GLY A 95 23.71 8.90 -2.47
CA GLY A 95 24.92 8.80 -1.65
C GLY A 95 26.17 9.38 -2.31
N GLY A 96 26.02 10.10 -3.43
CA GLY A 96 27.13 10.76 -4.14
C GLY A 96 28.01 9.80 -4.94
N ARG A 97 27.46 8.66 -5.38
CA ARG A 97 28.16 7.65 -6.21
C ARG A 97 29.42 7.10 -5.55
N ARG A 98 29.35 6.89 -4.23
CA ARG A 98 30.47 6.43 -3.40
C ARG A 98 30.36 4.93 -3.15
N TRP A 99 31.43 4.21 -3.45
CA TRP A 99 31.51 2.76 -3.21
C TRP A 99 31.34 2.40 -1.74
N SER A 100 31.83 3.22 -0.81
CA SER A 100 31.63 2.99 0.63
C SER A 100 30.15 2.89 1.03
N VAL A 101 29.28 3.59 0.31
CA VAL A 101 27.83 3.57 0.56
C VAL A 101 27.19 2.30 0.02
N LEU A 102 27.59 1.88 -1.20
CA LEU A 102 27.14 0.60 -1.76
C LEU A 102 27.67 -0.60 -0.98
N LEU A 103 28.90 -0.52 -0.47
CA LEU A 103 29.48 -1.54 0.40
C LEU A 103 28.71 -1.61 1.72
N ALA A 104 28.35 -0.47 2.33
CA ALA A 104 27.51 -0.46 3.52
C ALA A 104 26.11 -1.07 3.26
N TYR A 105 25.52 -0.75 2.11
CA TYR A 105 24.27 -1.38 1.65
C TYR A 105 24.41 -2.89 1.49
N ALA A 106 25.44 -3.35 0.77
CA ALA A 106 25.67 -4.77 0.52
C ALA A 106 25.96 -5.53 1.82
N ALA A 107 26.82 -4.98 2.69
CA ALA A 107 27.15 -5.56 3.98
C ALA A 107 25.91 -5.70 4.89
N ALA A 108 25.01 -4.70 4.90
CA ALA A 108 23.79 -4.75 5.68
C ALA A 108 22.70 -5.67 5.09
N ALA A 109 22.69 -5.85 3.77
CA ALA A 109 21.79 -6.79 3.09
C ALA A 109 22.25 -8.25 3.22
N ALA A 110 23.56 -8.49 3.28
CA ALA A 110 24.17 -9.82 3.20
C ALA A 110 23.65 -10.84 4.21
N PRO A 111 23.47 -10.54 5.53
CA PRO A 111 22.98 -11.53 6.49
C PRO A 111 21.61 -12.12 6.09
N TRP A 112 20.71 -11.28 5.58
CA TRP A 112 19.38 -11.71 5.15
C TRP A 112 19.44 -12.60 3.90
N VAL A 113 20.27 -12.22 2.93
CA VAL A 113 20.45 -13.01 1.69
C VAL A 113 21.08 -14.36 2.00
N VAL A 114 22.05 -14.41 2.92
CA VAL A 114 22.68 -15.66 3.37
C VAL A 114 21.65 -16.58 4.03
N VAL A 115 20.78 -16.05 4.90
CA VAL A 115 19.70 -16.84 5.52
C VAL A 115 18.76 -17.43 4.47
N VAL A 116 18.34 -16.63 3.47
CA VAL A 116 17.48 -17.12 2.38
C VAL A 116 18.19 -18.17 1.52
N ALA A 117 19.46 -17.95 1.18
CA ALA A 117 20.26 -18.90 0.42
C ALA A 117 20.44 -20.23 1.17
N ALA A 118 20.73 -20.17 2.48
CA ALA A 118 20.82 -21.36 3.33
C ALA A 118 19.48 -22.10 3.42
N TYR A 119 18.38 -21.37 3.61
CA TYR A 119 17.03 -21.93 3.61
C TYR A 119 16.72 -22.66 2.29
N ASN A 120 17.02 -22.02 1.16
CA ASN A 120 16.79 -22.61 -0.16
C ASN A 120 17.68 -23.83 -0.41
N ALA A 121 18.94 -23.80 0.03
CA ALA A 121 19.84 -24.94 -0.07
C ALA A 121 19.32 -26.15 0.72
N LEU A 122 18.86 -25.92 1.95
CA LEU A 122 18.30 -26.98 2.81
C LEU A 122 16.96 -27.51 2.31
N ARG A 123 16.07 -26.62 1.83
CA ARG A 123 14.70 -27.00 1.42
C ARG A 123 14.59 -27.50 -0.01
N PHE A 124 15.33 -26.89 -0.93
CA PHE A 124 15.21 -27.12 -2.38
C PHE A 124 16.48 -27.74 -3.00
N GLY A 125 17.52 -27.97 -2.20
CA GLY A 125 18.78 -28.60 -2.61
C GLY A 125 19.79 -27.66 -3.27
N ALA A 126 19.47 -26.37 -3.44
CA ALA A 126 20.42 -25.36 -3.92
C ALA A 126 19.99 -23.93 -3.52
N PRO A 127 20.94 -23.01 -3.25
CA PRO A 127 20.62 -21.68 -2.73
C PRO A 127 19.86 -20.78 -3.72
N TRP A 128 19.99 -21.02 -5.03
CA TRP A 128 19.32 -20.27 -6.09
C TRP A 128 17.94 -20.84 -6.48
N ARG A 129 17.48 -21.94 -5.87
CA ARG A 129 16.15 -22.50 -6.15
C ARG A 129 15.10 -21.80 -5.30
N LEU A 130 14.13 -21.15 -5.95
CA LEU A 130 13.14 -20.29 -5.29
C LEU A 130 11.82 -21.00 -4.96
N GLY A 131 11.63 -22.25 -5.37
CA GLY A 131 10.43 -23.04 -5.06
C GLY A 131 9.15 -22.65 -5.84
N TYR A 132 9.24 -21.73 -6.80
CA TYR A 132 8.12 -21.30 -7.64
C TYR A 132 8.00 -22.03 -8.99
N SER A 133 8.83 -23.04 -9.25
CA SER A 133 8.75 -23.84 -10.48
C SER A 133 7.66 -24.91 -10.37
N ILE A 134 6.70 -24.87 -11.28
CA ILE A 134 5.74 -25.97 -11.49
C ILE A 134 6.28 -26.83 -12.64
N PRO A 135 6.60 -28.12 -12.41
CA PRO A 135 7.15 -28.97 -13.46
C PRO A 135 6.27 -29.01 -14.72
N GLY A 136 6.87 -28.73 -15.87
CA GLY A 136 6.17 -28.76 -17.17
C GLY A 136 5.24 -27.57 -17.44
N VAL A 137 5.29 -26.52 -16.64
CA VAL A 137 4.42 -25.34 -16.80
C VAL A 137 5.25 -24.06 -16.81
N ASP A 138 5.05 -23.25 -17.85
CA ASP A 138 5.50 -21.86 -17.86
C ASP A 138 4.57 -21.02 -17.00
N ILE A 139 5.12 -20.43 -15.93
CA ILE A 139 4.38 -19.59 -14.98
C ILE A 139 4.26 -18.13 -15.45
N PHE A 140 4.97 -17.76 -16.52
CA PHE A 140 4.89 -16.44 -17.15
C PHE A 140 4.25 -16.59 -18.52
N ASN A 141 2.95 -16.88 -18.52
CA ASN A 141 2.19 -17.19 -19.73
C ASN A 141 0.91 -16.35 -19.88
N HIS A 142 0.67 -15.41 -18.96
CA HIS A 142 -0.50 -14.54 -19.03
C HIS A 142 -0.27 -13.40 -20.04
N PRO A 143 -1.26 -13.08 -20.90
CA PRO A 143 -1.17 -11.92 -21.78
C PRO A 143 -0.99 -10.59 -21.03
N ILE A 144 0.12 -9.90 -21.30
CA ILE A 144 0.49 -8.65 -20.61
C ILE A 144 -0.62 -7.59 -20.63
N PRO A 145 -1.31 -7.30 -21.77
CA PRO A 145 -2.36 -6.28 -21.78
C PRO A 145 -3.51 -6.58 -20.80
N GLN A 146 -3.96 -7.83 -20.76
CA GLN A 146 -4.99 -8.33 -19.84
C GLN A 146 -4.51 -8.21 -18.40
N GLY A 147 -3.26 -8.59 -18.11
CA GLY A 147 -2.70 -8.48 -16.77
C GLY A 147 -2.53 -7.05 -16.30
N LEU A 148 -2.16 -6.14 -17.21
CA LEU A 148 -2.09 -4.71 -16.92
C LEU A 148 -3.48 -4.13 -16.62
N TYR A 149 -4.49 -4.47 -17.43
CA TYR A 149 -5.88 -4.11 -17.14
C TYR A 149 -6.33 -4.68 -15.79
N GLY A 150 -6.02 -5.96 -15.56
CA GLY A 150 -6.22 -6.68 -14.31
C GLY A 150 -5.70 -5.92 -13.09
N LEU A 151 -4.42 -5.55 -13.10
CA LEU A 151 -3.75 -4.91 -11.98
C LEU A 151 -4.12 -3.42 -11.80
N THR A 152 -4.63 -2.75 -12.83
CA THR A 152 -4.85 -1.29 -12.79
C THR A 152 -6.32 -0.91 -12.68
N LEU A 153 -7.20 -1.53 -13.46
CA LEU A 153 -8.57 -1.06 -13.70
C LEU A 153 -9.65 -2.13 -13.48
N SER A 154 -9.28 -3.40 -13.33
CA SER A 154 -10.28 -4.46 -13.20
C SER A 154 -11.17 -4.28 -11.95
N PRO A 155 -12.46 -4.66 -12.03
CA PRO A 155 -13.37 -4.57 -10.90
C PRO A 155 -12.99 -5.48 -9.73
N ALA A 156 -12.31 -6.59 -10.01
CA ALA A 156 -11.94 -7.58 -9.01
C ALA A 156 -10.59 -7.31 -8.35
N SER A 157 -9.62 -6.69 -9.04
CA SER A 157 -8.28 -6.50 -8.51
C SER A 157 -7.56 -5.23 -9.01
N GLY A 158 -8.26 -4.26 -9.59
CA GLY A 158 -7.66 -3.06 -10.16
C GLY A 158 -7.21 -2.04 -9.10
N LEU A 159 -5.97 -1.55 -9.20
CA LEU A 159 -5.40 -0.57 -8.28
C LEU A 159 -6.26 0.69 -8.13
N LEU A 160 -6.86 1.21 -9.21
CA LEU A 160 -7.67 2.42 -9.13
C LEU A 160 -9.02 2.19 -8.46
N CYS A 161 -9.59 0.98 -8.55
CA CYS A 161 -10.81 0.61 -7.86
C CYS A 161 -10.58 0.44 -6.36
N TYR A 162 -9.47 -0.21 -5.99
CA TYR A 162 -9.16 -0.54 -4.60
C TYR A 162 -8.39 0.55 -3.85
N VAL A 163 -7.66 1.41 -4.56
CA VAL A 163 -6.89 2.52 -4.00
C VAL A 163 -7.11 3.80 -4.81
N PRO A 164 -8.32 4.39 -4.79
CA PRO A 164 -8.58 5.69 -5.41
C PRO A 164 -7.58 6.79 -5.01
N LEU A 165 -6.99 6.69 -3.81
CA LEU A 165 -5.95 7.60 -3.31
C LEU A 165 -4.72 7.69 -4.23
N VAL A 166 -4.48 6.71 -5.11
CA VAL A 166 -3.46 6.79 -6.16
C VAL A 166 -3.64 8.04 -7.04
N LEU A 167 -4.88 8.46 -7.31
CA LEU A 167 -5.14 9.69 -8.08
C LEU A 167 -4.58 10.93 -7.37
N VAL A 168 -4.73 11.01 -6.05
CA VAL A 168 -4.15 12.08 -5.23
C VAL A 168 -2.63 12.03 -5.28
N ALA A 169 -2.05 10.82 -5.20
CA ALA A 169 -0.60 10.64 -5.33
C ALA A 169 -0.09 11.12 -6.71
N LEU A 170 -0.77 10.76 -7.79
CA LEU A 170 -0.41 11.15 -9.16
C LEU A 170 -0.46 12.66 -9.37
N ILE A 171 -1.45 13.36 -8.80
CA ILE A 171 -1.55 14.83 -8.86
C ILE A 171 -0.36 15.51 -8.16
N GLY A 172 0.10 14.96 -7.04
CA GLY A 172 1.26 15.49 -6.32
C GLY A 172 2.61 15.10 -6.91
N LEU A 173 2.65 14.05 -7.74
CA LEU A 173 3.89 13.47 -8.26
C LEU A 173 4.77 14.45 -9.06
N PRO A 174 4.23 15.34 -9.93
CA PRO A 174 5.05 16.34 -10.61
C PRO A 174 5.74 17.31 -9.67
N ARG A 175 5.11 17.67 -8.54
CA ARG A 175 5.73 18.52 -7.51
C ARG A 175 6.82 17.76 -6.77
N ALA A 176 6.57 16.49 -6.44
CA ALA A 176 7.56 15.62 -5.81
C ALA A 176 8.79 15.43 -6.71
N ALA A 177 8.58 15.20 -8.01
CA ALA A 177 9.65 15.02 -8.98
C ALA A 177 10.51 16.28 -9.18
N ARG A 178 9.92 17.48 -9.05
CA ARG A 178 10.70 18.73 -9.08
C ARG A 178 11.52 18.95 -7.81
N ARG A 179 10.95 18.61 -6.63
CA ARG A 179 11.59 18.84 -5.33
C ARG A 179 12.64 17.78 -4.98
N LEU A 180 12.34 16.51 -5.29
CA LEU A 180 13.11 15.33 -4.92
C LEU A 180 13.15 14.35 -6.12
N PRO A 181 13.80 14.71 -7.24
CA PRO A 181 13.72 13.97 -8.51
C PRO A 181 14.15 12.51 -8.37
N THR A 182 15.33 12.24 -7.82
CA THR A 182 15.87 10.88 -7.71
C THR A 182 15.05 10.03 -6.75
N LEU A 183 14.65 10.57 -5.58
CA LEU A 183 13.83 9.82 -4.62
C LEU A 183 12.45 9.49 -5.21
N THR A 184 11.86 10.44 -5.94
CA THR A 184 10.59 10.25 -6.64
C THR A 184 10.71 9.19 -7.73
N ALA A 185 11.77 9.23 -8.54
CA ALA A 185 12.03 8.22 -9.56
C ALA A 185 12.17 6.82 -8.96
N VAL A 186 12.91 6.67 -7.84
CA VAL A 186 13.05 5.40 -7.12
C VAL A 186 11.70 4.89 -6.60
N ALA A 187 10.90 5.75 -5.98
CA ALA A 187 9.57 5.38 -5.49
C ALA A 187 8.63 4.94 -6.63
N VAL A 188 8.62 5.68 -7.74
CA VAL A 188 7.84 5.32 -8.93
C VAL A 188 8.32 4.01 -9.53
N ALA A 189 9.64 3.79 -9.62
CA ALA A 189 10.22 2.56 -10.13
C ALA A 189 9.80 1.34 -9.27
N LEU A 190 9.79 1.46 -7.94
CA LEU A 190 9.30 0.40 -7.03
C LEU A 190 7.84 0.03 -7.33
N LEU A 191 6.98 0.97 -7.72
CA LEU A 191 5.61 0.65 -8.12
C LEU A 191 5.56 0.06 -9.54
N LEU A 192 6.17 0.74 -10.51
CA LEU A 192 6.01 0.41 -11.93
C LEU A 192 6.68 -0.89 -12.33
N ILE A 193 7.81 -1.28 -11.72
CA ILE A 193 8.51 -2.54 -12.07
C ILE A 193 7.63 -3.78 -11.84
N ARG A 194 6.68 -3.69 -10.90
CA ARG A 194 5.78 -4.79 -10.54
C ARG A 194 4.74 -5.05 -11.62
N LEU A 195 4.33 -4.01 -12.36
CA LEU A 195 3.26 -4.12 -13.35
C LEU A 195 3.59 -5.13 -14.47
N PRO A 196 4.68 -5.00 -15.23
CA PRO A 196 4.97 -5.97 -16.31
C PRO A 196 5.24 -7.38 -15.78
N VAL A 197 5.91 -7.49 -14.63
CA VAL A 197 6.25 -8.80 -14.03
C VAL A 197 4.99 -9.56 -13.62
N TYR A 198 4.10 -8.92 -12.87
CA TYR A 198 2.88 -9.58 -12.39
C TYR A 198 1.75 -9.59 -13.41
N ALA A 199 1.76 -8.71 -14.41
CA ALA A 199 0.83 -8.79 -15.52
C ALA A 199 1.07 -10.04 -16.36
N HIS A 200 2.32 -10.50 -16.47
CA HIS A 200 2.68 -11.69 -17.24
C HIS A 200 2.58 -13.00 -16.43
N PHE A 201 2.44 -12.89 -15.10
CA PHE A 201 2.38 -14.04 -14.20
C PHE A 201 1.00 -14.72 -14.25
N PHE A 202 0.95 -16.05 -14.38
CA PHE A 202 -0.28 -16.86 -14.52
C PHE A 202 -1.32 -16.68 -13.40
N SER A 203 -0.89 -16.16 -12.24
CA SER A 203 -1.74 -15.87 -11.10
C SER A 203 -1.67 -14.39 -10.78
N TRP A 204 -1.80 -13.55 -11.81
CA TRP A 204 -1.73 -12.09 -11.73
C TRP A 204 -2.69 -11.52 -10.67
N ASN A 205 -3.83 -12.16 -10.46
CA ASN A 205 -4.87 -11.78 -9.50
C ASN A 205 -4.50 -12.03 -8.03
N GLY A 206 -3.42 -12.77 -7.74
CA GLY A 206 -2.96 -12.99 -6.37
C GLY A 206 -3.84 -13.92 -5.53
N GLY A 207 -4.64 -14.78 -6.17
CA GLY A 207 -5.43 -15.83 -5.50
C GLY A 207 -6.68 -15.32 -4.81
N GLY A 208 -7.48 -14.48 -5.49
CA GLY A 208 -8.73 -13.95 -4.93
C GLY A 208 -8.54 -13.01 -3.74
N SER A 209 -7.37 -12.36 -3.65
CA SER A 209 -7.04 -11.42 -2.59
C SER A 209 -7.82 -10.10 -2.72
N TRP A 210 -7.85 -9.29 -1.66
CA TRP A 210 -8.43 -7.95 -1.72
C TRP A 210 -7.55 -7.03 -2.58
N GLY A 211 -8.01 -6.67 -3.78
CA GLY A 211 -7.26 -5.81 -4.70
C GLY A 211 -5.98 -6.45 -5.29
N PRO A 212 -5.13 -5.66 -5.96
CA PRO A 212 -3.92 -6.16 -6.63
C PRO A 212 -2.82 -6.45 -5.61
N ARG A 213 -2.88 -7.63 -4.98
CA ARG A 213 -1.97 -8.09 -3.91
C ARG A 213 -0.50 -7.78 -4.16
N TYR A 214 -0.01 -8.00 -5.38
CA TYR A 214 1.40 -7.80 -5.69
C TYR A 214 1.85 -6.34 -5.75
N LEU A 215 0.90 -5.40 -5.82
CA LEU A 215 1.16 -3.96 -5.74
C LEU A 215 1.11 -3.46 -4.29
N THR A 216 0.52 -4.20 -3.35
CA THR A 216 0.47 -3.84 -1.91
C THR A 216 1.84 -3.43 -1.34
N PRO A 217 2.95 -4.12 -1.62
CA PRO A 217 4.26 -3.70 -1.11
C PRO A 217 4.70 -2.30 -1.54
N ALA A 218 4.23 -1.81 -2.69
CA ALA A 218 4.62 -0.51 -3.22
C ALA A 218 3.76 0.65 -2.71
N MET A 219 2.71 0.42 -1.90
CA MET A 219 1.86 1.50 -1.36
C MET A 219 2.63 2.61 -0.63
N PRO A 220 3.72 2.35 0.11
CA PRO A 220 4.53 3.42 0.72
C PRO A 220 5.14 4.39 -0.29
N ALA A 221 5.35 4.00 -1.56
CA ALA A 221 5.85 4.89 -2.61
C ALA A 221 4.89 6.06 -2.89
N LEU A 222 3.58 5.85 -2.68
CA LEU A 222 2.55 6.89 -2.86
C LEU A 222 2.75 8.07 -1.89
N THR A 223 3.48 7.87 -0.79
CA THR A 223 3.80 8.90 0.21
C THR A 223 4.35 10.17 -0.42
N LEU A 224 5.22 10.08 -1.44
CA LEU A 224 5.85 11.26 -2.03
C LEU A 224 4.85 12.14 -2.76
N GLY A 225 3.96 11.54 -3.56
CA GLY A 225 2.90 12.28 -4.25
C GLY A 225 1.86 12.83 -3.26
N ILE A 226 1.36 11.99 -2.35
CA ILE A 226 0.35 12.39 -1.38
C ILE A 226 0.87 13.53 -0.49
N LEU A 227 2.12 13.46 -0.04
CA LEU A 227 2.73 14.50 0.79
C LEU A 227 2.68 15.87 0.12
N GLU A 228 2.97 15.96 -1.18
CA GLU A 228 2.95 17.24 -1.89
C GLU A 228 1.54 17.82 -2.03
N VAL A 229 0.51 16.97 -2.14
CA VAL A 229 -0.89 17.44 -2.05
C VAL A 229 -1.22 17.92 -0.65
N VAL A 230 -0.80 17.19 0.39
CA VAL A 230 -0.99 17.59 1.80
C VAL A 230 -0.31 18.93 2.09
N ARG A 231 0.90 19.17 1.57
CA ARG A 231 1.61 20.45 1.70
C ARG A 231 0.83 21.61 1.08
N ALA A 232 0.29 21.40 -0.12
CA ALA A 232 -0.43 22.44 -0.86
C ALA A 232 -1.90 22.59 -0.42
N PHE A 233 -2.42 21.71 0.42
CA PHE A 233 -3.86 21.57 0.67
C PHE A 233 -4.55 22.88 1.07
N ALA A 234 -3.94 23.68 1.96
CA ALA A 234 -4.51 24.96 2.41
C ALA A 234 -4.58 26.01 1.28
N THR A 235 -3.73 25.88 0.26
CA THR A 235 -3.68 26.80 -0.89
C THR A 235 -4.55 26.36 -2.07
N LEU A 236 -5.15 25.16 -2.00
CA LEU A 236 -6.04 24.67 -3.04
C LEU A 236 -7.38 25.41 -3.00
N ARG A 237 -7.97 25.63 -4.19
CA ARG A 237 -9.35 26.13 -4.32
C ARG A 237 -10.33 25.18 -3.62
N ILE A 238 -11.42 25.69 -3.07
CA ILE A 238 -12.41 24.91 -2.30
C ILE A 238 -12.88 23.65 -3.06
N PRO A 239 -13.24 23.69 -4.36
CA PRO A 239 -13.64 22.48 -5.09
C PRO A 239 -12.55 21.40 -5.12
N ALA A 240 -11.28 21.80 -5.29
CA ALA A 240 -10.16 20.87 -5.29
C ALA A 240 -9.92 20.25 -3.90
N ARG A 241 -10.12 21.03 -2.82
CA ARG A 241 -10.04 20.52 -1.44
C ARG A 241 -11.12 19.48 -1.18
N VAL A 242 -12.36 19.76 -1.58
CA VAL A 242 -13.49 18.83 -1.47
C VAL A 242 -13.21 17.56 -2.27
N ALA A 243 -12.73 17.67 -3.52
CA ALA A 243 -12.39 16.51 -4.34
C ALA A 243 -11.29 15.63 -3.71
N VAL A 244 -10.21 16.22 -3.22
CA VAL A 244 -9.13 15.47 -2.55
C VAL A 244 -9.65 14.77 -1.30
N ALA A 245 -10.44 15.46 -0.47
CA ALA A 245 -11.03 14.88 0.73
C ALA A 245 -12.02 13.75 0.39
N ALA A 246 -12.85 13.92 -0.64
CA ALA A 246 -13.78 12.91 -1.10
C ALA A 246 -13.06 11.64 -1.61
N VAL A 247 -12.01 11.80 -2.42
CA VAL A 247 -11.20 10.68 -2.92
C VAL A 247 -10.47 9.97 -1.78
N ALA A 248 -9.90 10.72 -0.83
CA ALA A 248 -9.25 10.13 0.34
C ALA A 248 -10.24 9.33 1.20
N THR A 249 -11.41 9.91 1.48
CA THR A 249 -12.48 9.24 2.23
C THR A 249 -12.97 8.00 1.51
N LEU A 250 -13.24 8.09 0.20
CA LEU A 250 -13.63 6.92 -0.60
C LEU A 250 -12.59 5.81 -0.52
N SER A 251 -11.30 6.14 -0.66
CA SER A 251 -10.23 5.15 -0.61
C SER A 251 -10.13 4.45 0.74
N ILE A 252 -10.40 5.16 1.85
CA ILE A 252 -10.46 4.56 3.20
C ILE A 252 -11.69 3.67 3.34
N LEU A 253 -12.86 4.14 2.88
CA LEU A 253 -14.10 3.36 2.95
C LEU A 253 -14.00 2.05 2.15
N VAL A 254 -13.34 2.08 0.99
CA VAL A 254 -13.05 0.87 0.20
C VAL A 254 -12.17 -0.13 0.96
N GLN A 255 -11.39 0.26 1.96
CA GLN A 255 -10.62 -0.72 2.74
C GLN A 255 -11.47 -1.48 3.77
N LEU A 256 -12.63 -0.95 4.18
CA LEU A 256 -13.43 -1.51 5.27
C LEU A 256 -14.02 -2.90 4.96
N PRO A 257 -14.59 -3.17 3.76
CA PRO A 257 -15.05 -4.52 3.43
C PRO A 257 -13.91 -5.53 3.44
N GLY A 258 -12.77 -5.18 2.84
CA GLY A 258 -11.57 -6.03 2.84
C GLY A 258 -11.06 -6.38 4.24
N LEU A 259 -11.32 -5.54 5.26
CA LEU A 259 -10.94 -5.85 6.64
C LEU A 259 -11.93 -6.77 7.36
N THR A 260 -13.20 -6.76 6.97
CA THR A 260 -14.31 -7.24 7.80
C THR A 260 -15.01 -8.47 7.24
N VAL A 261 -14.99 -8.66 5.92
CA VAL A 261 -15.66 -9.77 5.24
C VAL A 261 -14.64 -10.81 4.81
N ASP A 262 -15.01 -12.08 4.98
CA ASP A 262 -14.19 -13.19 4.51
C ASP A 262 -14.00 -13.14 2.97
N PRO A 263 -12.75 -13.18 2.45
CA PRO A 263 -12.50 -13.16 1.01
C PRO A 263 -13.16 -14.33 0.25
N GLY A 264 -13.27 -15.50 0.89
CA GLY A 264 -13.83 -16.72 0.31
C GLY A 264 -15.35 -16.70 0.17
N SER A 265 -16.04 -15.78 0.85
CA SER A 265 -17.50 -15.69 0.78
C SER A 265 -18.03 -15.01 -0.48
N THR A 266 -17.14 -14.47 -1.32
CA THR A 266 -17.53 -13.65 -2.48
C THR A 266 -18.12 -14.45 -3.63
N ARG A 267 -19.00 -13.83 -4.41
CA ARG A 267 -19.49 -14.40 -5.68
C ARG A 267 -18.34 -14.79 -6.61
N LEU A 268 -17.28 -13.98 -6.63
CA LEU A 268 -16.05 -14.25 -7.37
C LEU A 268 -15.35 -15.53 -6.88
N ALA A 269 -15.17 -15.69 -5.57
CA ALA A 269 -14.56 -16.89 -5.00
C ALA A 269 -15.41 -18.13 -5.28
N ALA A 270 -16.74 -18.03 -5.14
CA ALA A 270 -17.65 -19.12 -5.47
C ALA A 270 -17.56 -19.53 -6.95
N ALA A 271 -17.58 -18.57 -7.88
CA ALA A 271 -17.49 -18.85 -9.31
C ALA A 271 -16.14 -19.46 -9.71
N THR A 272 -15.04 -18.91 -9.21
CA THR A 272 -13.69 -19.37 -9.54
C THR A 272 -13.35 -20.72 -8.91
N SER A 273 -13.91 -21.04 -7.74
CA SER A 273 -13.75 -22.36 -7.11
C SER A 273 -14.35 -23.51 -7.93
N GLN A 274 -15.35 -23.24 -8.77
CA GLN A 274 -15.96 -24.26 -9.64
C GLN A 274 -15.09 -24.61 -10.84
N LEU A 275 -14.11 -23.75 -11.17
CA LEU A 275 -13.20 -23.94 -12.29
C LEU A 275 -11.97 -24.77 -11.94
N ILE A 276 -11.66 -24.89 -10.65
CA ILE A 276 -10.44 -25.55 -10.17
C ILE A 276 -10.83 -26.85 -9.44
N PRO A 277 -10.19 -27.99 -9.75
CA PRO A 277 -10.35 -29.19 -8.94
C PRO A 277 -9.88 -28.96 -7.49
N PRO A 278 -10.28 -29.80 -6.53
CA PRO A 278 -9.87 -29.68 -5.13
C PRO A 278 -8.35 -29.52 -4.97
N PRO A 279 -7.88 -28.84 -3.89
CA PRO A 279 -6.47 -28.49 -3.70
C PRO A 279 -5.56 -29.70 -3.87
N SER A 280 -4.82 -29.73 -4.98
CA SER A 280 -3.94 -30.81 -5.39
C SER A 280 -2.80 -30.24 -6.24
N GLN A 281 -1.71 -30.99 -6.43
CA GLN A 281 -0.65 -30.57 -7.36
C GLN A 281 -1.20 -30.40 -8.79
N ALA A 282 -2.19 -31.22 -9.16
CA ALA A 282 -2.92 -31.10 -10.41
C ALA A 282 -3.72 -29.78 -10.53
N ALA A 283 -4.25 -29.25 -9.41
CA ALA A 283 -4.96 -27.97 -9.40
C ALA A 283 -4.05 -26.78 -9.77
N TRP A 284 -2.80 -26.76 -9.29
CA TRP A 284 -1.82 -25.73 -9.66
C TRP A 284 -1.42 -25.80 -11.13
N ILE A 285 -1.22 -27.01 -11.65
CA ILE A 285 -0.94 -27.23 -13.08
C ILE A 285 -2.14 -26.79 -13.93
N ALA A 286 -3.36 -27.07 -13.48
CA ALA A 286 -4.58 -26.67 -14.17
C ALA A 286 -4.77 -25.14 -14.18
N MET A 287 -4.59 -24.48 -13.03
CA MET A 287 -4.71 -23.01 -12.91
C MET A 287 -3.73 -22.26 -13.80
N ALA A 288 -2.52 -22.79 -13.96
CA ALA A 288 -1.50 -22.20 -14.81
C ALA A 288 -1.69 -22.51 -16.30
N ARG A 289 -2.80 -23.13 -16.72
CA ARG A 289 -3.14 -23.28 -18.14
C ARG A 289 -3.82 -22.01 -18.65
N PRO A 290 -3.40 -21.47 -19.82
CA PRO A 290 -3.99 -20.25 -20.38
C PRO A 290 -5.51 -20.30 -20.57
N GLN A 291 -6.07 -21.49 -20.84
CA GLN A 291 -7.52 -21.69 -21.02
C GLN A 291 -8.30 -21.47 -19.73
N VAL A 292 -7.76 -21.95 -18.61
CA VAL A 292 -8.38 -21.76 -17.29
C VAL A 292 -8.22 -20.30 -16.90
N GLU A 293 -7.03 -19.72 -17.08
CA GLU A 293 -6.79 -18.31 -16.78
C GLU A 293 -7.72 -17.36 -17.56
N ALA A 294 -7.98 -17.62 -18.84
CA ALA A 294 -8.96 -16.86 -19.62
C ALA A 294 -10.39 -16.94 -19.05
N GLN A 295 -10.76 -18.06 -18.41
CA GLN A 295 -12.03 -18.16 -17.68
C GLN A 295 -12.00 -17.33 -16.39
N PHE A 296 -10.87 -17.31 -15.68
CA PHE A 296 -10.69 -16.42 -14.51
C PHE A 296 -10.89 -14.97 -14.93
N ASP A 297 -10.22 -14.53 -16.00
CA ASP A 297 -10.34 -13.17 -16.53
C ASP A 297 -11.79 -12.76 -16.79
N HIS A 298 -12.63 -13.67 -17.31
CA HIS A 298 -14.05 -13.39 -17.52
C HIS A 298 -14.75 -12.94 -16.24
N TYR A 299 -14.48 -13.60 -15.10
CA TYR A 299 -15.03 -13.22 -13.81
C TYR A 299 -14.32 -12.01 -13.20
N PHE A 300 -13.00 -11.93 -13.31
CA PHE A 300 -12.21 -10.84 -12.73
C PHE A 300 -12.43 -9.50 -13.43
N PHE A 301 -12.86 -9.51 -14.70
CA PHE A 301 -13.14 -8.31 -15.50
C PHE A 301 -14.62 -7.92 -15.53
N ASP A 302 -15.52 -8.76 -15.03
CA ASP A 302 -16.95 -8.46 -14.93
C ASP A 302 -17.30 -7.79 -13.59
N TRP A 303 -17.87 -6.58 -13.68
CA TRP A 303 -18.33 -5.79 -12.52
C TRP A 303 -19.35 -6.54 -11.66
N ARG A 304 -20.13 -7.46 -12.23
CA ARG A 304 -21.10 -8.28 -11.48
C ARG A 304 -20.43 -9.14 -10.40
N TYR A 305 -19.14 -9.42 -10.55
CA TYR A 305 -18.34 -10.19 -9.59
C TYR A 305 -17.40 -9.31 -8.75
N SER A 306 -17.55 -7.98 -8.78
CA SER A 306 -16.70 -7.07 -8.00
C SER A 306 -16.79 -7.38 -6.49
N PRO A 307 -15.67 -7.76 -5.84
CA PRO A 307 -15.64 -8.01 -4.40
C PRO A 307 -15.99 -6.76 -3.58
N ILE A 308 -15.66 -5.56 -4.09
CA ILE A 308 -16.03 -4.31 -3.42
C ILE A 308 -17.55 -4.20 -3.28
N GLN A 309 -18.29 -4.41 -4.37
CA GLN A 309 -19.75 -4.34 -4.37
C GLN A 309 -20.34 -5.47 -3.53
N ASP A 310 -19.91 -6.70 -3.78
CA ASP A 310 -20.45 -7.89 -3.12
C ASP A 310 -20.24 -7.89 -1.59
N GLN A 311 -19.06 -7.47 -1.13
CA GLN A 311 -18.78 -7.39 0.31
C GLN A 311 -19.40 -6.14 0.96
N ALA A 312 -19.49 -5.01 0.25
CA ALA A 312 -20.21 -3.84 0.74
C ALA A 312 -21.70 -4.17 0.95
N ASP A 313 -22.33 -4.87 0.00
CA ASP A 313 -23.72 -5.31 0.15
C ASP A 313 -23.90 -6.22 1.36
N LYS A 314 -23.00 -7.20 1.57
CA LYS A 314 -23.04 -8.08 2.75
C LYS A 314 -22.88 -7.32 4.07
N LEU A 315 -22.05 -6.27 4.09
CA LEU A 315 -21.92 -5.40 5.26
C LEU A 315 -23.17 -4.58 5.53
N LEU A 316 -23.76 -3.98 4.50
CA LEU A 316 -24.96 -3.15 4.62
C LEU A 316 -26.16 -3.97 5.10
N HIS A 317 -26.30 -5.20 4.61
CA HIS A 317 -27.34 -6.13 5.06
C HIS A 317 -26.96 -6.83 6.38
N GLY A 318 -25.70 -6.72 6.80
CA GLY A 318 -25.14 -7.27 8.03
C GLY A 318 -25.20 -8.79 8.09
N SER A 319 -25.07 -9.46 6.94
CA SER A 319 -25.08 -10.91 6.81
C SER A 319 -23.71 -11.54 7.12
N GLN A 320 -22.62 -10.75 7.09
CA GLN A 320 -21.25 -11.24 7.28
C GLN A 320 -20.33 -10.23 7.99
N LEU A 321 -20.90 -9.44 8.90
CA LEU A 321 -20.13 -8.48 9.69
C LEU A 321 -19.09 -9.21 10.55
N MET A 322 -17.82 -8.88 10.39
CA MET A 322 -16.70 -9.53 11.09
C MET A 322 -16.58 -11.04 10.80
N SER A 323 -17.18 -11.54 9.70
CA SER A 323 -17.07 -12.94 9.28
C SER A 323 -15.62 -13.40 9.15
N ARG A 324 -14.71 -12.45 8.85
CA ARG A 324 -13.27 -12.68 8.82
C ARG A 324 -12.66 -13.12 10.17
N TYR A 325 -13.23 -12.68 11.29
CA TYR A 325 -12.73 -12.96 12.64
C TYR A 325 -13.62 -13.90 13.44
N LEU A 326 -14.89 -14.02 13.05
CA LEU A 326 -15.91 -14.83 13.73
C LEU A 326 -16.47 -15.89 12.77
N PRO A 327 -15.77 -17.02 12.58
CA PRO A 327 -16.12 -18.04 11.58
C PRO A 327 -17.39 -18.85 11.90
N HIS A 328 -18.20 -18.46 12.89
CA HIS A 328 -19.34 -19.24 13.39
C HIS A 328 -20.71 -18.56 13.27
N GLN A 329 -20.84 -17.49 12.49
CA GLN A 329 -22.18 -17.00 12.17
C GLN A 329 -22.84 -17.97 11.20
N ARG A 330 -23.91 -18.63 11.65
CA ARG A 330 -24.71 -19.51 10.79
C ARG A 330 -25.35 -18.66 9.68
N PRO A 331 -25.50 -19.17 8.45
CA PRO A 331 -26.25 -18.48 7.41
C PRO A 331 -27.65 -18.11 7.94
N GLY A 332 -27.93 -16.80 8.07
CA GLY A 332 -29.21 -16.30 8.59
C GLY A 332 -29.20 -15.70 10.00
N GLU A 333 -28.10 -15.80 10.77
CA GLU A 333 -27.98 -15.08 12.05
C GLU A 333 -27.73 -13.58 11.83
N VAL A 334 -28.79 -12.80 11.97
CA VAL A 334 -28.74 -11.33 11.87
C VAL A 334 -28.11 -10.77 13.15
N VAL A 335 -26.94 -10.13 13.03
CA VAL A 335 -26.33 -9.38 14.15
C VAL A 335 -27.35 -8.35 14.68
N PRO A 336 -27.63 -8.28 16.00
CA PRO A 336 -28.63 -7.35 16.52
C PRO A 336 -28.31 -5.90 16.13
N ALA A 337 -29.35 -5.20 15.66
CA ALA A 337 -29.33 -3.83 15.13
C ALA A 337 -28.44 -2.79 15.87
N PRO A 338 -28.31 -2.78 17.21
CA PRO A 338 -27.43 -1.83 17.90
C PRO A 338 -25.94 -1.99 17.56
N ARG A 339 -25.44 -3.22 17.33
CA ARG A 339 -24.04 -3.45 16.93
C ARG A 339 -23.78 -3.09 15.46
N LYS A 340 -24.79 -3.24 14.60
CA LYS A 340 -24.75 -2.80 13.18
C LYS A 340 -24.62 -1.27 13.07
N ARG A 341 -25.39 -0.53 13.87
CA ARG A 341 -25.32 0.93 13.93
C ARG A 341 -23.99 1.41 14.48
N ALA A 342 -23.44 0.76 15.52
CA ALA A 342 -22.15 1.14 16.11
C ALA A 342 -20.97 1.04 15.13
N LEU A 343 -20.92 0.05 14.23
CA LEU A 343 -19.82 -0.10 13.27
C LEU A 343 -19.94 0.82 12.05
N LEU A 344 -21.15 1.03 11.52
CA LEU A 344 -21.40 2.06 10.51
C LEU A 344 -21.18 3.47 11.09
N LEU A 345 -21.54 3.70 12.35
CA LEU A 345 -21.22 4.92 13.08
C LEU A 345 -19.72 5.01 13.36
N LEU A 346 -18.98 3.95 13.67
CA LEU A 346 -17.53 4.01 13.88
C LEU A 346 -16.78 4.32 12.58
N GLY A 347 -17.16 3.68 11.47
CA GLY A 347 -16.61 4.00 10.13
C GLY A 347 -16.99 5.42 9.67
N GLY A 348 -18.25 5.81 9.91
CA GLY A 348 -18.77 7.14 9.60
C GLY A 348 -18.18 8.24 10.48
N VAL A 349 -18.08 8.05 11.80
CA VAL A 349 -17.46 8.97 12.77
C VAL A 349 -15.96 9.03 12.58
N PHE A 350 -15.30 7.93 12.18
CA PHE A 350 -13.89 7.97 11.81
C PHE A 350 -13.67 8.75 10.51
N ALA A 351 -14.49 8.53 9.48
CA ALA A 351 -14.41 9.25 8.20
C ALA A 351 -14.78 10.74 8.35
N VAL A 352 -15.86 11.05 9.06
CA VAL A 352 -16.30 12.41 9.38
C VAL A 352 -15.32 13.07 10.33
N GLY A 353 -14.83 12.36 11.36
CA GLY A 353 -13.81 12.83 12.28
C GLY A 353 -12.48 13.12 11.59
N MET A 354 -12.07 12.31 10.61
CA MET A 354 -10.92 12.63 9.76
C MET A 354 -11.20 13.82 8.85
N ALA A 355 -12.36 13.89 8.20
CA ALA A 355 -12.73 15.02 7.35
C ALA A 355 -12.81 16.33 8.15
N LEU A 356 -13.32 16.28 9.39
CA LEU A 356 -13.40 17.40 10.32
C LEU A 356 -12.05 17.76 10.92
N ALA A 357 -11.24 16.78 11.35
CA ALA A 357 -9.87 17.04 11.78
C ALA A 357 -9.03 17.62 10.64
N TRP A 358 -9.26 17.16 9.41
CA TRP A 358 -8.68 17.74 8.21
C TRP A 358 -9.16 19.18 7.99
N PHE A 359 -10.46 19.44 8.10
CA PHE A 359 -11.05 20.77 7.90
C PHE A 359 -10.62 21.76 8.99
N ALA A 360 -10.76 21.40 10.26
CA ALA A 360 -10.34 22.17 11.42
C ALA A 360 -8.84 22.48 11.38
N SER A 361 -8.03 21.53 10.91
CA SER A 361 -6.60 21.76 10.81
C SER A 361 -6.24 22.66 9.60
N SER A 362 -7.06 22.70 8.55
CA SER A 362 -6.86 23.58 7.39
C SER A 362 -7.29 25.04 7.61
N VAL A 363 -7.99 25.32 8.70
CA VAL A 363 -8.11 26.66 9.26
C VAL A 363 -6.88 26.87 10.13
N GLY A 364 -5.86 27.55 9.62
CA GLY A 364 -4.77 28.04 10.47
C GLY A 364 -5.34 28.99 11.52
N PRO A 365 -4.68 29.18 12.68
CA PRO A 365 -5.10 30.24 13.59
C PRO A 365 -5.13 31.52 12.77
N GLU A 366 -6.29 32.16 12.68
CA GLU A 366 -6.31 33.59 12.34
C GLU A 366 -5.25 34.23 13.21
N ARG A 367 -4.37 35.03 12.60
CA ARG A 367 -3.52 35.92 13.38
C ARG A 367 -4.46 36.75 14.24
N VAL A 368 -4.57 36.39 15.52
CA VAL A 368 -4.96 37.33 16.56
C VAL A 368 -3.73 38.21 16.80
N GLU A 369 -3.34 38.98 15.78
CA GLU A 369 -2.56 40.20 15.96
C GLU A 369 -3.59 41.25 16.41
N GLY A 370 -3.67 41.51 17.72
CA GLY A 370 -4.49 42.62 18.22
C GLY A 370 -5.21 42.46 19.56
N ILE A 371 -4.76 41.64 20.52
CA ILE A 371 -5.26 41.69 21.91
C ILE A 371 -4.15 41.37 22.94
N ALA A 372 -2.90 41.76 22.67
CA ALA A 372 -1.81 41.59 23.64
C ALA A 372 -1.05 42.88 23.97
N ASP A 373 -1.27 43.98 23.22
CA ASP A 373 -0.55 45.24 23.45
C ASP A 373 -1.27 46.22 24.39
N ASP A 374 -2.53 45.95 24.77
CA ASP A 374 -3.33 46.83 25.65
C ASP A 374 -3.34 46.44 27.14
N VAL A 375 -2.51 45.48 27.58
CA VAL A 375 -2.52 45.01 28.99
C VAL A 375 -1.16 45.19 29.71
N VAL A 376 -0.17 45.86 29.10
CA VAL A 376 1.14 46.09 29.74
C VAL A 376 1.55 47.57 29.80
N ALA A 377 0.65 48.50 29.49
CA ALA A 377 0.96 49.95 29.49
C ALA A 377 0.37 50.76 30.67
N GLU A 378 -0.22 50.11 31.69
CA GLU A 378 -0.71 50.78 32.91
C GLU A 378 -0.23 50.07 34.18
N GLU A 379 1.07 50.08 34.47
CA GLU A 379 1.56 49.95 35.85
C GLU A 379 3.06 50.27 35.89
N GLY A 380 3.39 51.54 36.13
CA GLY A 380 4.79 51.96 36.25
C GLY A 380 5.04 53.46 36.18
N GLN A 381 4.32 54.27 36.96
CA GLN A 381 4.82 55.61 37.32
C GLN A 381 5.25 55.62 38.80
N PRO A 382 6.46 56.09 39.13
CA PRO A 382 6.98 56.12 40.49
C PRO A 382 6.41 57.30 41.28
N ILE A 383 6.07 57.05 42.53
CA ILE A 383 5.82 58.09 43.53
C ILE A 383 7.16 58.44 44.20
N ARG A 384 7.54 59.71 44.02
CA ARG A 384 8.63 60.52 44.63
C ARG A 384 10.06 60.31 44.14
#